data_AF-A0A849XZ05-F1
#
_entry.id   AF-A0A849XZ05-F1
#
_cell.length_a   1.000
_cell.length_b   1.000
_cell.length_c   1.000
_cell.angle_alpha   90.00
_cell.angle_beta   90.00
_cell.angle_gamma   90.00
#
_symmetry.space_group_name_H-M   'P 1'
#
loop_
_entity.id
_entity.type
_entity.pdbx_description
1 polymer ?
#
loop_
_entity_poly.entity_id
_entity_poly.type
_entity_poly.pdbx_seq_one_letter_code
_entity_poly.pdbx_strand_id
1 'polypeptide(L)'
;EMQLRDDKAHAFAMTFKDRPLELGELAFGLLANNLRFVVPNRNESNKSRWKTCRFWERFLGAVEVLKLQVPKLHNSLEETQQWLTEGGVISAVKSFYFLEEHDALGGLEKVGTMLDK
;
A
#
# COMPACT_ATOMS: atom_id res chain seq x y z
N GLU A 1 6.02 -3.68 -18.45
CA GLU A 1 7.20 -3.09 -17.78
C GLU A 1 6.92 -3.04 -16.28
N MET A 2 7.94 -3.28 -15.45
CA MET A 2 7.83 -3.23 -13.99
C MET A 2 8.58 -2.01 -13.47
N GLN A 3 7.90 -1.15 -12.72
CA GLN A 3 8.50 0.02 -12.09
C GLN A 3 8.47 -0.12 -10.58
N LEU A 4 9.62 0.08 -9.94
CA LEU A 4 9.77 0.12 -8.48
C LEU A 4 10.21 1.52 -8.06
N ARG A 5 9.73 1.98 -6.90
CA ARG A 5 10.01 3.31 -6.33
C ARG A 5 10.33 3.19 -4.84
N ASP A 6 11.00 4.22 -4.32
CA ASP A 6 11.27 4.43 -2.89
C ASP A 6 11.78 3.16 -2.20
N ASP A 7 11.21 2.81 -1.06
CA ASP A 7 11.63 1.66 -0.25
C ASP A 7 11.54 0.32 -0.98
N LYS A 8 10.59 0.18 -1.93
CA LYS A 8 10.48 -1.05 -2.74
C LYS A 8 11.64 -1.18 -3.72
N ALA A 9 12.05 -0.08 -4.35
CA ALA A 9 13.23 -0.07 -5.22
C ALA A 9 14.51 -0.35 -4.42
N HIS A 10 14.63 0.27 -3.25
CA HIS A 10 15.75 0.04 -2.35
C HIS A 10 15.82 -1.43 -1.88
N ALA A 11 14.71 -1.99 -1.39
CA ALA A 11 14.64 -3.37 -0.92
C ALA A 11 14.94 -4.39 -2.05
N PHE A 12 14.49 -4.11 -3.28
CA PHE A 12 14.83 -4.91 -4.45
C PHE A 12 16.32 -4.88 -4.74
N ALA A 13 16.94 -3.70 -4.75
CA ALA A 13 18.37 -3.54 -4.96
C ALA A 13 19.21 -4.24 -3.87
N MET A 14 18.79 -4.13 -2.61
CA MET A 14 19.45 -4.81 -1.49
C MET A 14 19.30 -6.33 -1.61
N THR A 15 18.12 -6.84 -1.96
CA THR A 15 17.91 -8.28 -2.19
C THR A 15 18.78 -8.80 -3.33
N PHE A 16 18.94 -8.03 -4.41
CA PHE A 16 19.81 -8.37 -5.54
C PHE A 16 21.30 -8.35 -5.16
N LYS A 17 21.70 -7.45 -4.25
CA LYS A 17 23.06 -7.42 -3.72
C LYS A 17 23.36 -8.61 -2.81
N ASP A 18 22.43 -8.94 -1.92
CA ASP A 18 22.64 -9.92 -0.84
C ASP A 18 22.42 -11.37 -1.30
N ARG A 19 21.67 -11.58 -2.39
CA ARG A 19 21.47 -12.88 -3.01
C ARG A 19 22.02 -12.85 -4.44
N PRO A 20 22.93 -13.77 -4.81
CA PRO A 20 23.44 -13.87 -6.17
C PRO A 20 22.40 -14.54 -7.09
N LEU A 21 21.21 -13.96 -7.19
CA LEU A 21 20.18 -14.33 -8.16
C LEU A 21 20.37 -13.50 -9.41
N GLU A 22 20.00 -14.05 -10.56
CA GLU A 22 19.96 -13.24 -11.76
C GLU A 22 18.83 -12.20 -11.66
N LEU A 23 19.04 -11.04 -12.29
CA LEU A 23 18.03 -9.97 -12.31
C LEU A 23 16.68 -10.47 -12.83
N GLY A 24 16.71 -11.39 -13.80
CA GLY A 24 15.52 -12.06 -14.33
C GLY A 24 14.77 -12.81 -13.23
N GLU A 25 15.43 -13.72 -12.52
CA GLU A 25 14.81 -14.52 -11.46
C GLU A 25 14.18 -13.64 -10.38
N LEU A 26 14.87 -12.57 -9.98
CA LEU A 26 14.39 -11.64 -8.97
C LEU A 26 13.15 -10.86 -9.46
N ALA A 27 13.15 -10.42 -10.73
CA ALA A 27 12.01 -9.75 -11.34
C ALA A 27 10.81 -10.69 -11.54
N PHE A 28 11.03 -11.90 -12.05
CA PHE A 28 9.98 -12.91 -12.24
C PHE A 28 9.40 -13.40 -10.91
N GLY A 29 10.22 -13.55 -9.87
CA GLY A 29 9.78 -13.94 -8.54
C GLY A 29 8.90 -12.86 -7.91
N LEU A 30 9.26 -11.59 -8.14
CA LEU A 30 8.43 -10.47 -7.71
C LEU A 30 7.10 -10.40 -8.48
N LEU A 31 7.13 -10.63 -9.80
CA LEU A 31 5.92 -10.70 -10.64
C LEU A 31 5.00 -11.83 -10.17
N ALA A 32 5.54 -13.01 -9.89
CA ALA A 32 4.79 -14.18 -9.42
C ALA A 32 4.05 -13.90 -8.09
N ASN A 33 4.65 -13.10 -7.20
CA ASN A 33 4.03 -12.73 -5.93
C ASN A 33 2.91 -11.69 -6.09
N ASN A 34 3.01 -10.77 -7.06
CA ASN A 34 2.11 -9.62 -7.16
C ASN A 34 1.01 -9.79 -8.21
N LEU A 35 1.22 -10.63 -9.23
CA LEU A 35 0.29 -10.80 -10.35
C LEU A 35 0.08 -12.28 -10.67
N ARG A 36 -1.19 -12.66 -10.82
CA ARG A 36 -1.59 -14.01 -11.21
C ARG A 36 -2.79 -13.98 -12.13
N PHE A 37 -2.64 -14.57 -13.31
CA PHE A 37 -3.76 -14.85 -14.20
C PHE A 37 -4.40 -16.16 -13.81
N VAL A 38 -5.72 -16.17 -13.66
CA VAL A 38 -6.48 -17.32 -13.12
C VAL A 38 -7.59 -17.76 -14.06
N VAL A 39 -7.90 -19.05 -14.02
CA VAL A 39 -9.00 -19.65 -14.77
C VAL A 39 -10.30 -19.50 -13.96
N PRO A 40 -11.36 -18.88 -14.50
CA PRO A 40 -12.65 -18.79 -13.83
C PRO A 40 -13.23 -20.15 -13.45
N ASN A 41 -13.68 -20.27 -12.20
CA ASN A 41 -14.33 -21.47 -11.70
C ASN A 41 -15.75 -21.12 -11.22
N ARG A 42 -16.77 -21.63 -11.91
CA ARG A 42 -18.19 -21.36 -11.58
C ARG A 42 -18.61 -21.98 -10.24
N ASN A 43 -17.88 -22.99 -9.76
CA ASN A 43 -18.20 -23.72 -8.54
C ASN A 43 -17.40 -23.21 -7.32
N GLU A 44 -16.52 -22.23 -7.50
CA GLU A 44 -15.73 -21.64 -6.42
C GLU A 44 -15.84 -20.12 -6.48
N SER A 45 -16.54 -19.53 -5.52
CA SER A 45 -16.73 -18.08 -5.46
C SER A 45 -15.46 -17.35 -5.00
N ASN A 46 -14.59 -18.00 -4.23
CA ASN A 46 -13.35 -17.41 -3.76
C ASN A 46 -12.26 -17.46 -4.84
N LYS A 47 -12.05 -16.32 -5.52
CA LYS A 47 -11.07 -16.14 -6.59
C LYS A 47 -9.63 -16.50 -6.20
N SER A 48 -9.27 -16.40 -4.91
CA SER A 48 -7.92 -16.78 -4.45
C SER A 48 -7.62 -18.27 -4.66
N ARG A 49 -8.64 -19.14 -4.65
CA ARG A 49 -8.52 -20.59 -4.83
C ARG A 49 -8.56 -21.01 -6.30
N TRP A 50 -8.79 -20.07 -7.21
CA TRP A 50 -8.82 -20.39 -8.64
C TRP A 50 -7.44 -20.83 -9.11
N LYS A 51 -7.41 -21.76 -10.06
CA LYS A 51 -6.16 -22.26 -10.64
C LYS A 51 -5.51 -21.18 -11.49
N THR A 52 -4.18 -21.16 -11.49
CA THR A 52 -3.40 -20.27 -12.34
C THR A 52 -3.52 -20.70 -13.81
N CYS A 53 -3.53 -19.75 -14.74
CA CYS A 53 -3.54 -20.02 -16.17
C CYS A 53 -2.22 -20.68 -16.62
N ARG A 54 -2.30 -21.73 -17.44
CA ARG A 54 -1.13 -22.47 -17.94
C ARG A 54 -0.10 -21.60 -18.66
N PHE A 55 -0.54 -20.59 -19.43
CA PHE A 55 0.40 -19.70 -20.11
C PHE A 55 1.23 -18.88 -19.11
N TRP A 56 0.63 -18.51 -17.97
CA TRP A 56 1.29 -17.72 -16.94
C TRP A 56 2.32 -18.54 -16.19
N GLU A 57 1.99 -19.80 -15.87
CA GLU A 57 2.94 -20.75 -15.28
C GLU A 57 4.15 -20.98 -16.22
N ARG A 58 3.90 -21.13 -17.53
CA ARG A 58 4.99 -21.27 -18.52
C ARG A 58 5.83 -20.01 -18.67
N PHE A 59 5.20 -18.83 -18.59
CA PHE A 59 5.88 -17.55 -18.71
C PHE A 59 6.78 -17.26 -17.50
N LEU A 60 6.30 -17.53 -16.29
CA LEU A 60 7.10 -17.37 -15.07
C LEU A 60 8.18 -18.45 -14.94
N GLY A 61 7.98 -19.63 -15.52
CA GLY A 61 8.91 -20.74 -15.43
C GLY A 61 9.00 -21.32 -14.01
N ALA A 62 10.14 -21.89 -13.66
CA ALA A 62 10.41 -22.50 -12.35
C ALA A 62 10.90 -21.49 -11.30
N VAL A 63 10.50 -20.22 -11.42
CA VAL A 63 10.96 -19.15 -10.53
C VAL A 63 10.23 -19.21 -9.19
N GLU A 64 11.00 -19.07 -8.10
CA GLU A 64 10.45 -18.97 -6.75
C GLU A 64 9.74 -17.63 -6.51
N VAL A 65 8.64 -17.68 -5.78
CA VAL A 65 7.87 -16.49 -5.39
C VAL A 65 8.70 -15.63 -4.44
N LEU A 66 8.98 -14.39 -4.83
CA LEU A 66 9.74 -13.44 -4.01
C LEU A 66 8.82 -12.47 -3.30
N LYS A 67 8.81 -12.53 -1.96
CA LYS A 67 8.17 -11.53 -1.11
C LYS A 67 9.20 -10.50 -0.66
N LEU A 68 9.19 -9.34 -1.32
CA LEU A 68 9.98 -8.19 -0.88
C LEU A 68 9.60 -7.80 0.55
N GLN A 69 10.58 -7.83 1.44
CA GLN A 69 10.44 -7.27 2.78
C GLN A 69 10.75 -5.78 2.69
N VAL A 70 9.72 -4.96 2.81
CA VAL A 70 9.88 -3.53 3.07
C VAL A 70 9.57 -3.34 4.55
N PRO A 71 10.54 -2.89 5.37
CA PRO A 71 10.24 -2.57 6.75
C PRO A 71 9.12 -1.55 6.80
N LYS A 72 8.09 -1.80 7.61
CA LYS A 72 7.04 -0.81 7.82
C LYS A 72 7.66 0.37 8.54
N LEU A 73 7.59 1.55 7.91
CA LEU A 73 7.93 2.78 8.59
C LEU A 73 6.92 2.97 9.73
N HIS A 74 7.41 2.97 10.95
CA HIS A 74 6.61 3.35 12.11
C HIS A 74 6.89 4.82 12.38
N ASN A 75 5.86 5.66 12.24
CA ASN A 75 5.97 7.04 12.66
C ASN A 75 6.23 7.08 14.16
N SER A 76 7.21 7.87 14.57
CA SER A 76 7.41 8.25 15.95
C SER A 76 6.23 9.09 16.46
N LEU A 77 6.12 9.19 17.79
CA LEU A 77 5.18 10.11 18.42
C LEU A 77 5.42 11.56 17.98
N GLU A 78 6.68 11.93 17.80
CA GLU A 78 7.09 13.27 17.35
C GLU A 78 6.64 13.54 15.90
N GLU A 79 6.87 12.61 14.98
CA GLU A 79 6.38 12.74 13.59
C GLU A 79 4.84 12.79 13.54
N THR A 80 4.17 12.02 14.41
CA THR A 80 2.71 12.06 14.50
C THR A 80 2.22 13.40 15.04
N GLN A 81 2.86 13.93 16.09
CA GLN A 81 2.56 15.25 16.62
C GLN A 81 2.78 16.32 15.56
N GLN A 82 3.91 16.27 14.84
CA GLN A 82 4.22 17.23 13.80
C GLN A 82 3.22 17.15 12.63
N TRP A 83 2.79 15.96 12.24
CA TRP A 83 1.73 15.82 11.24
C TRP A 83 0.39 16.40 11.71
N LEU A 84 0.03 16.23 12.99
CA LEU A 84 -1.18 16.83 13.55
C LEU A 84 -1.08 18.37 13.54
N THR A 85 0.08 18.91 13.91
CA THR A 85 0.25 20.36 14.06
C THR A 85 0.50 21.09 12.75
N GLU A 86 1.27 20.50 11.85
CA GLU A 86 1.78 21.12 10.61
C GLU A 86 1.28 20.43 9.34
N GLY A 87 0.95 19.14 9.41
CA GLY A 87 0.52 18.31 8.26
C GLY A 87 -0.92 18.52 7.80
N GLY A 88 -1.67 19.40 8.47
CA GLY A 88 -2.96 19.90 7.99
C GLY A 88 -4.16 19.63 8.89
N VAL A 89 -4.04 18.80 9.94
CA VAL A 89 -5.16 18.54 10.86
C VAL A 89 -5.56 19.80 11.61
N ILE A 90 -4.61 20.54 12.19
CA ILE A 90 -4.91 21.84 12.79
C ILE A 90 -5.52 22.81 11.77
N SER A 91 -5.11 22.78 10.51
CA SER A 91 -5.70 23.64 9.48
C SER A 91 -7.17 23.29 9.26
N ALA A 92 -7.52 22.01 9.17
CA ALA A 92 -8.90 21.56 9.04
C ALA A 92 -9.73 21.98 10.26
N VAL A 93 -9.22 21.75 11.49
CA VAL A 93 -9.91 22.16 12.72
C VAL A 93 -10.15 23.68 12.76
N LYS A 94 -9.15 24.49 12.39
CA LYS A 94 -9.31 25.95 12.29
C LYS A 94 -10.37 26.35 11.26
N SER A 95 -10.42 25.68 10.11
CA SER A 95 -11.47 25.91 9.11
C SER A 95 -12.86 25.60 9.65
N PHE A 96 -13.03 24.53 10.43
CA PHE A 96 -14.32 24.24 11.08
C PHE A 96 -14.73 25.33 12.07
N TYR A 97 -13.82 25.80 12.93
CA TYR A 97 -14.10 26.91 13.84
C TYR A 97 -14.47 28.20 13.09
N PHE A 98 -13.73 28.52 12.02
CA PHE A 98 -14.04 29.68 11.17
C PHE A 98 -15.46 29.56 10.57
N LEU A 99 -15.83 28.40 10.05
CA LEU A 99 -17.18 28.18 9.53
C LEU A 99 -18.25 28.27 10.62
N GLU A 100 -17.96 27.82 11.84
CA GLU A 100 -18.88 27.93 12.98
C GLU A 100 -19.13 29.38 13.38
N GLU A 101 -18.06 30.19 13.48
CA GLU A 101 -18.13 31.62 13.83
C GLU A 101 -18.93 32.44 12.81
N HIS A 102 -18.97 31.99 11.56
CA HIS A 102 -19.66 32.65 10.46
C HIS A 102 -21.01 32.02 10.08
N ASP A 103 -21.57 31.13 10.92
CA ASP A 103 -22.83 30.42 10.67
C ASP A 103 -22.87 29.71 9.29
N ALA A 104 -21.71 29.20 8.88
CA ALA A 104 -21.46 28.63 7.56
C ALA A 104 -21.21 27.10 7.59
N LEU A 105 -21.41 26.45 8.74
CA LEU A 105 -21.28 24.99 8.88
C LEU A 105 -22.35 24.20 8.10
N GLY A 106 -23.51 24.82 7.84
CA GLY A 106 -24.64 24.15 7.20
C GLY A 106 -25.15 22.97 8.05
N GLY A 107 -25.09 21.75 7.50
CA GLY A 107 -25.51 20.53 8.20
C GLY A 107 -24.39 19.80 8.96
N LEU A 108 -23.18 20.37 9.01
CA LEU A 108 -22.05 19.76 9.70
C LEU A 108 -22.16 19.99 11.22
N GLU A 109 -21.74 18.99 11.99
CA GLU A 109 -21.69 19.06 13.45
C GLU A 109 -20.57 20.00 13.92
N LYS A 110 -20.79 20.66 15.07
CA LYS A 110 -19.81 21.56 15.69
C LYS A 110 -18.64 20.77 16.29
N VAL A 111 -17.44 21.36 16.28
CA VAL A 111 -16.23 20.68 16.78
C VAL A 111 -16.38 20.29 18.26
N GLY A 112 -16.96 21.16 19.09
CA GLY A 112 -17.20 20.87 20.51
C GLY A 112 -18.06 19.62 20.73
N THR A 113 -19.12 19.46 19.95
CA THR A 113 -20.04 18.31 20.06
C THR A 113 -19.38 17.00 19.63
N MET A 114 -18.42 17.05 18.70
CA MET A 114 -17.63 15.88 18.33
C MET A 114 -16.66 15.44 19.43
N LEU A 115 -16.12 16.37 20.23
CA LEU A 115 -15.20 16.08 21.32
C LEU A 115 -15.89 15.38 22.50
N ASP A 116 -17.20 15.60 22.65
CA ASP A 116 -18.00 15.06 23.75
C ASP A 116 -18.53 13.62 23.50
N LYS A 117 -18.25 13.03 22.34
CA LYS A 117 -18.62 11.65 21.96
C LYS A 117 -17.50 10.66 22.25
#